data_AF-A0A7W2USY1-F1
#
_entry.id   AF-A0A7W2USY1-F1
#
_cell.length_a   1.000
_cell.length_b   1.000
_cell.length_c   1.000
_cell.angle_alpha   90.00
_cell.angle_beta   90.00
_cell.angle_gamma   90.00
#
_symmetry.space_group_name_H-M   'P 1'
#
loop_
_entity.id
_entity.type
_entity.pdbx_description
1 polymer ?
#
loop_
_entity_poly.entity_id
_entity_poly.type
_entity_poly.pdbx_seq_one_letter_code
_entity_poly.pdbx_strand_id
1 'polypeptide(L)'
;MTSRTTRPRVHLASIRRSSSSLDKSVGASLRSIHPKSRTNSEVRVTSSTETHAARRQWMRILAQASSRQLAGAWGDGEAKPEIEAIRGPEAGLVMVRGRVGAGGDRFNLGEATVTRATVRLHGGPLAADTVGSAYVLGTDFEHAWFAAAFDGLLADEKLRAQVLNDVVAPLERSQASYDDARHAEARSTKVDFFTVAREHE
;
A
#
# COMPACT_ATOMS: atom_id res chain seq x y z
N MET A 1 -44.04 29.40 -1.25
CA MET A 1 -44.69 28.08 -1.07
C MET A 1 -43.59 27.04 -0.87
N THR A 2 -43.44 26.59 0.37
CA THR A 2 -42.32 25.79 0.87
C THR A 2 -42.61 24.29 0.73
N SER A 3 -41.85 23.56 -0.10
CA SER A 3 -41.94 22.10 -0.20
C SER A 3 -41.06 21.44 0.87
N ARG A 4 -41.71 20.83 1.87
CA ARG A 4 -41.11 19.92 2.86
C ARG A 4 -40.76 18.60 2.19
N THR A 5 -39.50 18.19 2.27
CA THR A 5 -39.06 16.84 1.90
C THR A 5 -38.79 16.02 3.16
N THR A 6 -39.54 14.94 3.28
CA THR A 6 -39.63 13.98 4.38
C THR A 6 -38.37 13.11 4.46
N ARG A 7 -37.76 12.98 5.66
CA ARG A 7 -36.67 12.03 5.94
C ARG A 7 -37.25 10.68 6.44
N PRO A 8 -36.70 9.52 6.05
CA PRO A 8 -37.14 8.23 6.56
C PRO A 8 -36.51 7.88 7.93
N ARG A 9 -37.32 7.26 8.80
CA ARG A 9 -36.99 6.76 10.15
C ARG A 9 -36.17 5.46 10.07
N VAL A 10 -35.10 5.38 10.85
CA VAL A 10 -34.34 4.14 11.11
C VAL A 10 -34.82 3.54 12.43
N HIS A 11 -35.28 2.29 12.43
CA HIS A 11 -35.69 1.56 13.63
C HIS A 11 -34.48 0.89 14.29
N LEU A 12 -34.24 1.24 15.55
CA LEU A 12 -33.19 0.69 16.40
C LEU A 12 -33.70 -0.58 17.10
N ALA A 13 -33.15 -1.75 16.77
CA ALA A 13 -33.44 -3.01 17.46
C ALA A 13 -32.53 -3.18 18.68
N SER A 14 -33.12 -3.40 19.85
CA SER A 14 -32.43 -3.59 21.13
C SER A 14 -31.95 -5.03 21.31
N ILE A 15 -30.67 -5.21 21.64
CA ILE A 15 -30.05 -6.50 21.95
C ILE A 15 -30.21 -6.77 23.45
N ARG A 16 -30.93 -7.84 23.81
CA ARG A 16 -30.99 -8.36 25.18
C ARG A 16 -29.70 -9.11 25.52
N ARG A 17 -29.08 -8.75 26.64
CA ARG A 17 -28.03 -9.54 27.31
C ARG A 17 -28.70 -10.52 28.27
N SER A 18 -28.30 -11.79 28.23
CA SER A 18 -28.58 -12.76 29.30
C SER A 18 -27.26 -13.33 29.82
N SER A 19 -27.07 -13.19 31.12
CA SER A 19 -25.97 -13.67 31.94
C SER A 19 -26.36 -14.93 32.72
N SER A 20 -25.46 -15.90 32.84
CA SER A 20 -25.43 -16.92 33.92
C SER A 20 -24.07 -17.65 33.85
N SER A 21 -23.08 -17.34 34.69
CA SER A 21 -22.76 -17.96 36.00
C SER A 21 -22.73 -19.50 35.95
N LEU A 22 -21.53 -20.08 35.89
CA LEU A 22 -20.82 -20.73 37.02
C LEU A 22 -21.45 -22.05 37.45
N ASP A 23 -20.75 -23.16 37.17
CA ASP A 23 -20.62 -24.22 38.17
C ASP A 23 -19.25 -24.88 38.11
N LYS A 24 -18.69 -25.14 39.30
CA LYS A 24 -17.40 -25.79 39.55
C LYS A 24 -17.66 -27.25 39.86
N SER A 25 -16.86 -28.16 39.31
CA SER A 25 -16.72 -29.49 39.91
C SER A 25 -15.34 -30.08 39.62
N VAL A 26 -14.73 -30.53 40.71
CA VAL A 26 -13.39 -31.08 40.88
C VAL A 26 -13.45 -32.59 40.65
N GLY A 27 -12.49 -33.15 39.91
CA GLY A 27 -12.35 -34.59 39.75
C GLY A 27 -10.95 -34.96 39.26
N ALA A 28 -10.15 -35.52 40.15
CA ALA A 28 -8.76 -35.91 39.95
C ALA A 28 -8.58 -37.10 38.98
N SER A 29 -7.54 -37.08 38.15
CA SER A 29 -6.84 -38.31 37.74
C SER A 29 -5.46 -38.01 37.17
N LEU A 30 -4.43 -38.38 37.93
CA LEU A 30 -3.03 -38.42 37.52
C LEU A 30 -2.84 -39.53 36.48
N ARG A 31 -2.48 -39.17 35.24
CA ARG A 31 -1.79 -40.09 34.33
C ARG A 31 -0.60 -39.38 33.70
N SER A 32 0.57 -39.93 34.00
CA SER A 32 1.85 -39.66 33.36
C SER A 32 1.74 -39.90 31.85
N ILE A 33 2.00 -38.86 31.05
CA ILE A 33 2.18 -38.96 29.60
C ILE A 33 3.45 -38.19 29.24
N HIS A 34 4.47 -38.97 28.88
CA HIS A 34 5.66 -38.67 28.08
C HIS A 34 5.69 -37.28 27.40
N PRO A 35 6.78 -36.49 27.55
CA PRO A 35 6.91 -35.25 26.80
C PRO A 35 7.10 -35.58 25.32
N LYS A 36 6.02 -35.41 24.55
CA LYS A 36 6.07 -35.35 23.09
C LYS A 36 7.03 -34.22 22.68
N SER A 37 7.91 -34.57 21.77
CA SER A 37 8.80 -33.68 21.01
C SER A 37 8.15 -32.33 20.71
N ARG A 38 8.76 -31.26 21.24
CA ARG A 38 8.51 -29.89 20.78
C ARG A 38 9.05 -29.79 19.36
N THR A 39 8.20 -30.01 18.36
CA THR A 39 8.45 -29.48 17.03
C THR A 39 8.21 -27.98 17.10
N ASN A 40 9.30 -27.21 17.20
CA ASN A 40 9.26 -25.76 17.09
C ASN A 40 8.63 -25.41 15.74
N SER A 41 7.47 -24.75 15.78
CA SER A 41 6.84 -24.12 14.63
C SER A 41 7.66 -22.90 14.21
N GLU A 42 8.67 -23.13 13.38
CA GLU A 42 9.55 -22.08 12.83
C GLU A 42 9.01 -21.50 11.50
N VAL A 43 7.72 -21.64 11.21
CA VAL A 43 7.14 -21.27 9.91
C VAL A 43 5.91 -20.39 10.09
N ARG A 44 6.08 -19.06 10.11
CA ARG A 44 5.04 -18.07 9.73
C ARG A 44 5.48 -16.60 9.70
N VAL A 45 6.68 -16.25 10.15
CA VAL A 45 7.12 -14.84 10.24
C VAL A 45 7.71 -14.32 8.93
N THR A 46 8.23 -15.19 8.07
CA THR A 46 8.85 -14.81 6.78
C THR A 46 7.82 -14.48 5.69
N SER A 47 6.72 -15.24 5.59
CA SER A 47 5.73 -15.05 4.53
C SER A 47 4.96 -13.73 4.64
N SER A 48 4.71 -13.24 5.86
CA SER A 48 4.05 -11.95 6.07
C SER A 48 4.98 -10.78 5.74
N THR A 49 6.25 -10.84 6.13
CA THR A 49 7.23 -9.77 5.88
C THR A 49 7.59 -9.65 4.40
N GLU A 50 7.72 -10.76 3.68
CA GLU A 50 7.90 -10.79 2.22
C GLU A 50 6.70 -10.20 1.49
N THR A 51 5.47 -10.59 1.88
CA THR A 51 4.24 -10.01 1.33
C THR A 51 4.17 -8.50 1.56
N HIS A 52 4.55 -8.03 2.76
CA HIS A 52 4.64 -6.61 3.05
C HIS A 52 5.74 -5.91 2.24
N ALA A 53 6.87 -6.56 1.97
CA ALA A 53 7.95 -6.00 1.16
C ALA A 53 7.55 -5.86 -0.30
N ALA A 54 6.94 -6.89 -0.89
CA ALA A 54 6.40 -6.85 -2.24
C ALA A 54 5.37 -5.73 -2.39
N ARG A 55 4.43 -5.62 -1.43
CA ARG A 55 3.44 -4.55 -1.43
C ARG A 55 4.05 -3.15 -1.36
N ARG A 56 5.03 -2.95 -0.48
CA ARG A 56 5.74 -1.66 -0.39
C ARG A 56 6.41 -1.29 -1.72
N GLN A 57 6.98 -2.27 -2.42
CA GLN A 57 7.65 -2.01 -3.70
C GLN A 57 6.68 -1.51 -4.76
N TRP A 58 5.57 -2.21 -5.01
CA TRP A 58 4.63 -1.74 -6.04
C TRP A 58 3.94 -0.44 -5.62
N MET A 59 3.64 -0.24 -4.33
CA MET A 59 3.05 1.02 -3.86
C MET A 59 3.99 2.20 -4.11
N ARG A 60 5.30 2.03 -3.93
CA ARG A 60 6.31 3.03 -4.27
C ARG A 60 6.27 3.36 -5.77
N ILE A 61 6.26 2.34 -6.62
CA ILE A 61 6.24 2.50 -8.08
C ILE A 61 4.97 3.22 -8.52
N LEU A 62 3.80 2.81 -8.01
CA LEU A 62 2.51 3.45 -8.32
C LEU A 62 2.46 4.91 -7.85
N ALA A 63 3.02 5.23 -6.67
CA ALA A 63 3.07 6.60 -6.16
C ALA A 63 4.01 7.53 -6.96
N GLN A 64 5.03 6.97 -7.63
CA GLN A 64 6.00 7.71 -8.45
C GLN A 64 5.63 7.76 -9.94
N ALA A 65 4.69 6.94 -10.38
CA ALA A 65 4.17 6.98 -11.74
C ALA A 65 3.44 8.30 -12.02
N SER A 66 3.38 8.72 -13.29
CA SER A 66 2.50 9.84 -13.65
C SER A 66 1.04 9.39 -13.72
N SER A 67 0.12 10.30 -13.39
CA SER A 67 -1.32 10.07 -13.50
C SER A 67 -1.73 9.57 -14.89
N ARG A 68 -1.14 10.13 -15.95
CA ARG A 68 -1.37 9.69 -17.34
C ARG A 68 -0.98 8.24 -17.58
N GLN A 69 0.15 7.77 -17.04
CA GLN A 69 0.57 6.38 -17.23
C GLN A 69 -0.38 5.43 -16.52
N LEU A 70 -0.85 5.77 -15.32
CA LEU A 70 -1.82 4.96 -14.59
C LEU A 70 -3.19 4.94 -15.27
N ALA A 71 -3.67 6.10 -15.72
CA ALA A 71 -4.93 6.21 -16.45
C ALA A 71 -4.87 5.43 -17.79
N GLY A 72 -3.74 5.50 -18.51
CA GLY A 72 -3.52 4.74 -19.73
C GLY A 72 -3.52 3.22 -19.48
N ALA A 73 -2.70 2.76 -18.53
CA ALA A 73 -2.66 1.35 -18.14
C ALA A 73 -4.02 0.83 -17.65
N TRP A 74 -4.79 1.68 -16.95
CA TRP A 74 -6.15 1.35 -16.56
C TRP A 74 -7.08 1.27 -17.78
N GLY A 75 -6.93 2.20 -18.72
CA GLY A 75 -7.67 2.23 -19.99
C GLY A 75 -7.55 0.94 -20.78
N ASP A 76 -6.32 0.46 -20.96
CA ASP A 76 -5.94 -0.69 -21.80
C ASP A 76 -6.40 -2.05 -21.23
N GLY A 77 -6.77 -2.12 -19.95
CA GLY A 77 -7.26 -3.36 -19.32
C GLY A 77 -8.65 -3.78 -19.82
N GLU A 78 -8.79 -5.04 -20.25
CA GLU A 78 -10.03 -5.55 -20.86
C GLU A 78 -11.18 -5.79 -19.87
N ALA A 79 -10.88 -6.26 -18.65
CA ALA A 79 -11.87 -6.56 -17.62
C ALA A 79 -11.58 -5.79 -16.34
N LYS A 80 -12.51 -4.92 -15.95
CA LYS A 80 -12.37 -4.02 -14.79
C LYS A 80 -13.34 -4.45 -13.70
N PRO A 81 -12.86 -4.68 -12.46
CA PRO A 81 -13.77 -4.87 -11.33
C PRO A 81 -14.53 -3.57 -11.06
N GLU A 82 -15.65 -3.70 -10.36
CA GLU A 82 -16.35 -2.56 -9.81
C GLU A 82 -15.53 -1.95 -8.68
N ILE A 83 -15.42 -0.61 -8.66
CA ILE A 83 -14.63 0.11 -7.68
C ILE A 83 -15.55 1.01 -6.86
N GLU A 84 -15.47 0.87 -5.55
CA GLU A 84 -16.18 1.73 -4.60
C GLU A 84 -15.17 2.47 -3.71
N ALA A 85 -15.39 3.77 -3.53
CA ALA A 85 -14.64 4.57 -2.58
C ALA A 85 -14.99 4.17 -1.14
N ILE A 86 -14.04 3.60 -0.40
CA ILE A 86 -14.16 3.45 1.07
C ILE A 86 -13.81 4.78 1.75
N ARG A 87 -12.78 5.47 1.23
CA ARG A 87 -12.31 6.78 1.70
C ARG A 87 -11.59 7.53 0.58
N GLY A 88 -11.88 8.81 0.42
CA GLY A 88 -11.22 9.64 -0.60
C GLY A 88 -11.53 9.19 -2.04
N PRO A 89 -10.92 9.82 -3.06
CA PRO A 89 -9.69 10.60 -2.99
C PRO A 89 -9.87 11.92 -2.24
N GLU A 90 -8.97 12.20 -1.28
CA GLU A 90 -9.00 13.45 -0.51
C GLU A 90 -7.59 13.96 -0.25
N ALA A 91 -7.41 15.28 -0.37
CA ALA A 91 -6.15 15.96 -0.16
C ALA A 91 -6.07 16.43 1.29
N GLY A 92 -4.90 16.26 1.88
CA GLY A 92 -4.58 16.73 3.22
C GLY A 92 -3.11 17.09 3.33
N LEU A 93 -2.65 17.30 4.56
CA LEU A 93 -1.27 17.68 4.84
C LEU A 93 -0.59 16.58 5.66
N VAL A 94 0.70 16.37 5.38
CA VAL A 94 1.58 15.54 6.20
C VAL A 94 2.74 16.36 6.70
N MET A 95 3.11 16.17 7.97
CA MET A 95 4.31 16.80 8.54
C MET A 95 5.57 16.15 7.98
N VAL A 96 6.37 16.92 7.25
CA VAL A 96 7.69 16.52 6.80
C VAL A 96 8.68 16.71 7.95
N ARG A 97 9.48 15.69 8.23
CA ARG A 97 10.49 15.73 9.30
C ARG A 97 11.88 15.61 8.72
N GLY A 98 12.74 16.56 9.06
CA GLY A 98 14.17 16.53 8.78
C GLY A 98 14.96 15.87 9.91
N ARG A 99 16.26 15.67 9.67
CA ARG A 99 17.24 15.30 10.70
C ARG A 99 18.42 16.26 10.69
N VAL A 100 18.86 16.70 11.86
CA VAL A 100 20.04 17.57 12.01
C VAL A 100 21.28 16.84 11.48
N GLY A 101 22.04 17.45 10.58
CA GLY A 101 23.28 16.87 10.05
C GLY A 101 23.13 15.46 9.44
N ALA A 102 22.00 15.19 8.77
CA ALA A 102 21.61 13.90 8.16
C ALA A 102 21.33 12.72 9.11
N GLY A 103 22.00 12.62 10.26
CA GLY A 103 21.86 11.49 11.20
C GLY A 103 21.29 11.83 12.58
N GLY A 104 21.26 13.10 12.95
CA GLY A 104 20.89 13.57 14.29
C GLY A 104 19.39 13.59 14.55
N ASP A 105 19.01 14.41 15.54
CA ASP A 105 17.63 14.50 16.02
C ASP A 105 16.64 14.94 14.95
N ARG A 106 15.40 14.46 15.09
CA ARG A 106 14.30 14.81 14.19
C ARG A 106 13.74 16.19 14.54
N PHE A 107 13.42 16.97 13.52
CA PHE A 107 12.68 18.23 13.66
C PHE A 107 11.61 18.36 12.58
N ASN A 108 10.58 19.18 12.82
CA ASN A 108 9.54 19.45 11.83
C ASN A 108 10.09 20.43 10.79
N LEU A 109 10.20 19.98 9.53
CA LEU A 109 10.70 20.78 8.41
C LEU A 109 9.59 21.63 7.78
N GLY A 110 8.35 21.16 7.85
CA GLY A 110 7.19 21.82 7.27
C GLY A 110 6.09 20.81 6.96
N GLU A 111 5.17 21.21 6.08
CA GLU A 111 4.06 20.36 5.63
C GLU A 111 4.17 20.12 4.11
N ALA A 112 3.71 18.95 3.68
CA ALA A 112 3.53 18.62 2.28
C ALA A 112 2.09 18.19 2.04
N THR A 113 1.54 18.58 0.89
CA THR A 113 0.22 18.10 0.47
C THR A 113 0.32 16.63 0.05
N VAL A 114 -0.62 15.82 0.52
CA VAL A 114 -0.76 14.42 0.14
C VAL A 114 -2.22 14.14 -0.16
N THR A 115 -2.48 13.46 -1.26
CA THR A 115 -3.78 12.90 -1.57
C THR A 115 -3.80 11.43 -1.20
N ARG A 116 -4.81 11.03 -0.43
CA ARG A 116 -5.04 9.63 -0.07
C ARG A 116 -6.32 9.10 -0.69
N ALA A 117 -6.32 7.82 -1.04
CA ALA A 117 -7.50 7.09 -1.47
C ALA A 117 -7.47 5.67 -0.93
N THR A 118 -8.64 5.15 -0.58
CA THR A 118 -8.85 3.74 -0.23
C THR A 118 -10.10 3.28 -0.95
N VAL A 119 -9.97 2.23 -1.74
CA VAL A 119 -11.05 1.70 -2.58
C VAL A 119 -11.27 0.22 -2.31
N ARG A 120 -12.52 -0.21 -2.45
CA ARG A 120 -12.90 -1.62 -2.48
C ARG A 120 -13.14 -2.02 -3.93
N LEU A 121 -12.54 -3.12 -4.34
CA LEU A 121 -12.76 -3.71 -5.65
C LEU A 121 -13.59 -4.98 -5.47
N HIS A 122 -14.58 -5.17 -6.32
CA HIS A 122 -15.52 -6.29 -6.27
C HIS A 122 -15.91 -6.76 -7.67
N GLY A 123 -16.41 -7.99 -7.75
CA GLY A 123 -16.82 -8.61 -9.02
C GLY A 123 -15.65 -9.16 -9.86
N GLY A 124 -15.97 -9.66 -11.04
CA GLY A 124 -14.97 -10.19 -11.97
C GLY A 124 -14.03 -9.08 -12.47
N PRO A 125 -12.73 -9.34 -12.65
CA PRO A 125 -12.06 -10.65 -12.73
C PRO A 125 -11.49 -11.21 -11.40
N LEU A 126 -11.76 -10.56 -10.27
CA LEU A 126 -11.21 -10.90 -8.95
C LEU A 126 -11.70 -12.27 -8.44
N ALA A 127 -10.87 -12.94 -7.64
CA ALA A 127 -11.25 -14.17 -6.94
C ALA A 127 -12.05 -13.86 -5.66
N ALA A 128 -11.82 -12.71 -5.04
CA ALA A 128 -12.54 -12.20 -3.89
C ALA A 128 -12.46 -10.67 -3.86
N ASP A 129 -13.35 -10.03 -3.11
CA ASP A 129 -13.27 -8.59 -2.88
C ASP A 129 -11.91 -8.21 -2.27
N THR A 130 -11.28 -7.19 -2.82
CA THR A 130 -10.00 -6.67 -2.33
C THR A 130 -10.10 -5.20 -1.95
N VAL A 131 -9.16 -4.75 -1.12
CA VAL A 131 -9.05 -3.34 -0.73
C VAL A 131 -7.68 -2.83 -1.11
N GLY A 132 -7.68 -1.76 -1.89
CA GLY A 132 -6.48 -1.06 -2.30
C GLY A 132 -6.37 0.30 -1.63
N SER A 133 -5.15 0.80 -1.49
CA SER A 133 -4.85 2.08 -0.85
C SER A 133 -3.70 2.81 -1.53
N ALA A 134 -3.78 4.13 -1.53
CA ALA A 134 -2.72 4.99 -2.05
C ALA A 134 -2.54 6.25 -1.21
N TYR A 135 -1.30 6.72 -1.20
CA TYR A 135 -0.87 8.02 -0.70
C TYR A 135 0.08 8.62 -1.73
N VAL A 136 -0.31 9.75 -2.31
CA VAL A 136 0.41 10.39 -3.41
C VAL A 136 0.71 11.83 -3.01
N LEU A 137 1.94 12.30 -3.26
CA LEU A 137 2.29 13.70 -3.02
C LEU A 137 1.52 14.62 -3.98
N GLY A 138 1.04 15.75 -3.47
CA GLY A 138 0.25 16.73 -4.21
C GLY A 138 -1.26 16.49 -4.13
N THR A 139 -1.99 17.07 -5.09
CA THR A 139 -3.47 17.12 -5.14
C THR A 139 -4.06 16.37 -6.33
N ASP A 140 -3.32 15.39 -6.88
CA ASP A 140 -3.81 14.59 -8.00
C ASP A 140 -4.73 13.46 -7.50
N PHE A 141 -6.03 13.74 -7.52
CA PHE A 141 -7.08 12.81 -7.09
C PHE A 141 -7.21 11.60 -8.00
N GLU A 142 -6.99 11.79 -9.31
CA GLU A 142 -7.09 10.73 -10.30
C GLU A 142 -5.93 9.74 -10.15
N HIS A 143 -4.72 10.25 -9.93
CA HIS A 143 -3.55 9.44 -9.59
C HIS A 143 -3.83 8.60 -8.34
N ALA A 144 -4.25 9.24 -7.24
CA ALA A 144 -4.52 8.52 -6.00
C ALA A 144 -5.60 7.44 -6.18
N TRP A 145 -6.64 7.72 -6.98
CA TRP A 145 -7.68 6.75 -7.32
C TRP A 145 -7.11 5.53 -8.05
N PHE A 146 -6.41 5.73 -9.17
CA PHE A 146 -5.87 4.61 -9.96
C PHE A 146 -4.77 3.85 -9.21
N ALA A 147 -3.91 4.55 -8.47
CA ALA A 147 -2.90 3.89 -7.63
C ALA A 147 -3.56 2.99 -6.57
N ALA A 148 -4.65 3.43 -5.95
CA ALA A 148 -5.38 2.61 -4.99
C ALA A 148 -6.07 1.43 -5.69
N ALA A 149 -6.64 1.63 -6.89
CA ALA A 149 -7.23 0.54 -7.67
C ALA A 149 -6.18 -0.54 -8.02
N PHE A 150 -5.01 -0.15 -8.52
CA PHE A 150 -3.94 -1.09 -8.84
C PHE A 150 -3.39 -1.82 -7.61
N ASP A 151 -3.23 -1.15 -6.46
CA ASP A 151 -2.88 -1.83 -5.19
C ASP A 151 -3.92 -2.89 -4.81
N GLY A 152 -5.20 -2.61 -5.04
CA GLY A 152 -6.29 -3.57 -4.83
C GLY A 152 -6.25 -4.76 -5.79
N LEU A 153 -5.95 -4.53 -7.07
CA LEU A 153 -5.75 -5.61 -8.05
C LEU A 153 -4.53 -6.48 -7.69
N LEU A 154 -3.44 -5.86 -7.25
CA LEU A 154 -2.22 -6.55 -6.83
C LEU A 154 -2.40 -7.34 -5.52
N ALA A 155 -3.41 -7.02 -4.71
CA ALA A 155 -3.74 -7.83 -3.54
C ALA A 155 -4.36 -9.18 -3.93
N ASP A 156 -5.04 -9.27 -5.08
CA ASP A 156 -5.62 -10.52 -5.58
C ASP A 156 -4.53 -11.42 -6.19
N GLU A 157 -4.40 -12.65 -5.67
CA GLU A 157 -3.36 -13.60 -6.09
C GLU A 157 -3.41 -13.95 -7.57
N LYS A 158 -4.62 -14.06 -8.14
CA LYS A 158 -4.83 -14.48 -9.52
C LYS A 158 -4.40 -13.40 -10.50
N LEU A 159 -4.64 -12.13 -10.16
CA LEU A 159 -4.32 -10.99 -11.03
C LEU A 159 -2.92 -10.44 -10.81
N ARG A 160 -2.32 -10.67 -9.62
CA ARG A 160 -1.06 -10.03 -9.22
C ARG A 160 0.05 -10.18 -10.26
N ALA A 161 0.30 -11.40 -10.74
CA ALA A 161 1.39 -11.65 -11.69
C ALA A 161 1.19 -10.88 -13.01
N GLN A 162 -0.04 -10.83 -13.51
CA GLN A 162 -0.38 -10.10 -14.72
C GLN A 162 -0.18 -8.58 -14.52
N VAL A 163 -0.74 -8.01 -13.45
CA VAL A 163 -0.61 -6.57 -13.18
C VAL A 163 0.83 -6.16 -12.91
N LEU A 164 1.62 -7.02 -12.26
CA LEU A 164 3.06 -6.78 -12.09
C LEU A 164 3.78 -6.67 -13.44
N ASN A 165 3.49 -7.58 -14.37
CA ASN A 165 4.14 -7.61 -15.68
C ASN A 165 3.67 -6.50 -16.61
N ASP A 166 2.36 -6.25 -16.65
CA ASP A 166 1.73 -5.39 -17.66
C ASP A 166 1.71 -3.92 -17.24
N VAL A 167 1.77 -3.65 -15.92
CA VAL A 167 1.66 -2.29 -15.38
C VAL A 167 2.89 -1.91 -14.58
N VAL A 168 3.22 -2.68 -13.53
CA VAL A 168 4.27 -2.27 -12.58
C VAL A 168 5.67 -2.29 -13.21
N ALA A 169 6.03 -3.35 -13.93
CA ALA A 169 7.35 -3.48 -14.55
C ALA A 169 7.62 -2.44 -15.66
N PRO A 170 6.67 -2.06 -16.55
CA PRO A 170 6.83 -0.93 -17.45
C PRO A 170 7.02 0.41 -16.74
N LEU A 171 6.25 0.67 -15.67
CA LEU A 171 6.39 1.89 -14.87
C LEU A 171 7.76 1.96 -14.21
N GLU A 172 8.22 0.86 -13.61
CA GLU A 172 9.53 0.79 -12.96
C GLU A 172 10.68 1.04 -13.95
N ARG A 173 10.61 0.45 -15.16
CA ARG A 173 11.58 0.71 -16.23
C ARG A 173 11.59 2.17 -16.69
N SER A 174 10.41 2.77 -16.81
CA SER A 174 10.28 4.19 -17.16
C SER A 174 10.87 5.09 -16.09
N GLN A 175 10.67 4.77 -14.80
CA GLN A 175 11.23 5.51 -13.67
C GLN A 175 12.75 5.40 -13.64
N ALA A 176 13.29 4.18 -13.74
CA ALA A 176 14.73 3.94 -13.78
C ALA A 176 15.41 4.69 -14.93
N SER A 177 14.80 4.68 -16.13
CA SER A 177 15.34 5.42 -17.29
C SER A 177 15.36 6.94 -17.06
N TYR A 178 14.34 7.48 -16.40
CA TYR A 178 14.29 8.90 -16.04
C TYR A 178 15.36 9.26 -14.99
N ASP A 179 15.52 8.43 -13.96
CA ASP A 179 16.52 8.63 -12.91
C ASP A 179 17.94 8.52 -13.48
N ASP A 180 18.21 7.56 -14.37
CA ASP A 180 19.50 7.40 -15.03
C ASP A 180 19.87 8.63 -15.87
N ALA A 181 18.90 9.19 -16.61
CA ALA A 181 19.11 10.41 -17.38
C ALA A 181 19.46 11.60 -16.47
N ARG A 182 18.72 11.78 -15.37
CA ARG A 182 18.99 12.83 -14.37
C ARG A 182 20.32 12.64 -13.67
N HIS A 183 20.69 11.40 -13.37
CA HIS A 183 22.00 11.08 -12.79
C HIS A 183 23.15 11.33 -13.77
N ALA A 184 22.97 11.04 -15.06
CA ALA A 184 23.96 11.35 -16.08
C ALA A 184 24.16 12.87 -16.24
N GLU A 185 23.06 13.63 -16.25
CA GLU A 185 23.10 15.10 -16.27
C GLU A 185 23.84 15.65 -15.04
N ALA A 186 23.51 15.18 -13.83
CA ALA A 186 24.19 15.60 -12.60
C ALA A 186 25.68 15.18 -12.56
N ARG A 187 26.02 14.02 -13.13
CA ARG A 187 27.43 13.57 -13.25
C ARG A 187 28.24 14.50 -14.14
N SER A 188 27.63 15.16 -15.12
CA SER A 188 28.33 16.13 -15.97
C SER A 188 28.83 17.37 -15.22
N THR A 189 28.24 17.67 -14.04
CA THR A 189 28.65 18.78 -13.17
C THR A 189 29.59 18.33 -12.04
N LYS A 190 30.08 17.09 -12.07
CA LYS A 190 31.01 16.57 -11.07
C LYS A 190 32.40 17.18 -11.28
N VAL A 191 32.98 17.72 -10.22
CA VAL A 191 34.37 18.18 -10.21
C VAL A 191 35.27 17.04 -9.76
N ASP A 192 36.17 16.58 -10.64
CA ASP A 192 37.20 15.60 -10.31
C ASP A 192 38.51 16.31 -9.93
N PHE A 193 38.95 16.15 -8.68
CA PHE A 193 40.17 16.79 -8.15
C PHE A 193 41.46 16.02 -8.46
N PHE A 194 41.34 14.74 -8.84
CA PHE A 194 42.47 13.86 -9.10
C PHE A 194 42.26 13.09 -10.40
N THR A 195 43.31 13.00 -11.21
CA THR A 195 43.38 12.13 -12.39
C THR A 195 44.57 11.19 -12.26
N VAL A 196 44.36 9.89 -12.45
CA VAL A 196 45.44 8.89 -12.36
C VAL A 196 46.38 9.06 -13.55
N ALA A 197 47.60 9.54 -13.30
CA ALA A 197 48.69 9.49 -14.27
C ALA A 197 49.38 8.12 -14.17
N ARG A 198 49.59 7.45 -15.31
CA ARG A 198 50.53 6.32 -15.38
C ARG A 198 51.91 6.91 -15.62
N GLU A 199 52.76 6.91 -14.59
CA GLU A 199 54.17 7.19 -14.79
C GLU A 199 54.78 5.99 -15.53
N HIS A 200 55.41 6.26 -16.68
CA HIS A 200 56.20 5.29 -17.42
C HIS A 200 57.59 5.21 -16.76
N GLU A 201 58.01 4.00 -16.42
CA GLU A 201 59.38 3.63 -16.00
C GLU A 201 60.38 3.75 -17.15
#